data_AF-A0A7S0WH49-F1
#
_entry.id   AF-A0A7S0WH49-F1
#
_cell.length_a   1.000
_cell.length_b   1.000
_cell.length_c   1.000
_cell.angle_alpha   90.00
_cell.angle_beta   90.00
_cell.angle_gamma   90.00
#
_symmetry.space_group_name_H-M   'P 1'
#
loop_
_entity.id
_entity.type
_entity.pdbx_description
1 polymer ?
#
loop_
_entity_poly.entity_id
_entity_poly.type
_entity_poly.pdbx_seq_one_letter_code
_entity_poly.pdbx_strand_id
1 'polypeptide(L)'
;CCLSVLEGSVKPVLPRRMLGFFELRNIEAQIIQCGALLGFVSDTISRNPTCKKKMAAVLSSRALGKHFAEGWHQAILAEMLNYYILLLNFQEWDPNGRVAESIAGMARRHPRLSRFLERHVLDVEIVRQCSDFGGCSIVERVFFPVDPAVRDLTHTRDFRAKTSE
;
A
#
# COMPACT_ATOMS: atom_id res chain seq x y z
N CYS A 1 -4.61 12.22 -1.76
CA CYS A 1 -4.22 13.47 -1.07
C CYS A 1 -2.79 13.41 -0.55
N CYS A 2 -2.47 12.63 0.50
CA CYS A 2 -1.10 12.61 1.05
C CYS A 2 -0.04 12.19 0.03
N LEU A 3 -0.31 11.16 -0.77
CA LEU A 3 0.61 10.69 -1.82
C LEU A 3 0.93 11.78 -2.84
N SER A 4 -0.09 12.51 -3.31
CA SER A 4 0.09 13.64 -4.24
C SER A 4 0.91 14.81 -3.67
N VAL A 5 1.02 14.91 -2.34
CA VAL A 5 1.90 15.91 -1.69
C VAL A 5 3.35 15.41 -1.66
N LEU A 6 3.55 14.10 -1.60
CA LEU A 6 4.86 13.47 -1.61
C LEU A 6 5.42 13.37 -3.04
N GLU A 7 4.57 13.15 -4.04
CA GLU A 7 4.92 13.19 -5.45
C GLU A 7 5.61 14.51 -5.81
N GLY A 8 6.79 14.41 -6.42
CA GLY A 8 7.59 15.56 -6.82
C GLY A 8 8.24 16.35 -5.68
N SER A 9 8.16 15.89 -4.43
CA SER A 9 8.88 16.51 -3.30
C SER A 9 10.38 16.34 -3.48
N VAL A 10 11.10 17.44 -3.70
CA VAL A 10 12.58 17.45 -3.81
C VAL A 10 13.24 17.69 -2.45
N LYS A 11 12.49 18.22 -1.47
CA LYS A 11 13.01 18.58 -0.15
C LYS A 11 12.46 17.63 0.92
N PRO A 12 13.30 17.12 1.83
CA PRO A 12 12.87 16.15 2.84
C PRO A 12 12.00 16.76 3.94
N VAL A 13 11.89 18.08 4.03
CA VAL A 13 11.24 18.78 5.15
C VAL A 13 9.75 18.41 5.27
N LEU A 14 9.01 18.45 4.15
CA LEU A 14 7.58 18.18 4.15
C LEU A 14 7.28 16.68 4.38
N PRO A 15 7.91 15.73 3.66
CA PRO A 15 7.76 14.30 3.94
C PRO A 15 8.07 13.93 5.39
N ARG A 16 9.15 14.48 5.98
CA ARG A 16 9.52 14.20 7.38
C ARG A 16 8.52 14.78 8.37
N ARG A 17 7.97 15.97 8.11
CA ARG A 17 6.90 16.54 8.94
C ARG A 17 5.63 15.70 8.85
N MET A 18 5.27 15.23 7.66
CA MET A 18 4.13 14.33 7.48
C MET A 18 4.35 13.01 8.22
N LEU A 19 5.55 12.40 8.15
CA LEU A 19 5.89 11.22 8.93
C LEU A 19 5.80 11.48 10.45
N GLY A 20 6.14 12.69 10.92
CA GLY A 20 5.95 13.09 12.31
C GLY A 20 4.48 13.26 12.71
N PHE A 21 3.63 13.66 11.76
CA PHE A 21 2.19 13.85 11.97
C PHE A 21 1.43 12.52 11.96
N PHE A 22 1.71 11.65 10.99
CA PHE A 22 1.12 10.32 10.93
C PHE A 22 1.95 9.37 11.78
N GLU A 23 1.51 9.12 13.01
CA GLU A 23 2.17 8.12 13.85
C GLU A 23 2.26 6.78 13.09
N LEU A 24 3.49 6.28 12.90
CA LEU A 24 3.77 5.06 12.13
C LEU A 24 2.92 3.86 12.57
N ARG A 25 2.70 3.75 13.89
CA ARG A 25 1.87 2.71 14.50
C ARG A 25 0.42 2.77 14.02
N ASN A 26 -0.12 3.97 13.75
CA ASN A 26 -1.48 4.13 13.27
C ASN A 26 -1.60 3.68 11.82
N ILE A 27 -0.62 4.01 10.96
CA ILE A 27 -0.59 3.53 9.57
C ILE A 27 -0.51 1.99 9.56
N GLU A 28 0.44 1.43 10.31
CA GLU A 28 0.61 -0.02 10.43
C GLU A 28 -0.68 -0.70 10.93
N ALA A 29 -1.32 -0.13 11.96
CA ALA A 29 -2.57 -0.65 12.49
C ALA A 29 -3.72 -0.63 11.46
N GLN A 30 -3.79 0.39 10.59
CA GLN A 30 -4.79 0.44 9.52
C GLN A 30 -4.54 -0.64 8.46
N ILE A 31 -3.28 -0.83 8.05
CA ILE A 31 -2.90 -1.90 7.11
C ILE A 31 -3.29 -3.27 7.68
N ILE A 32 -2.94 -3.53 8.94
CA ILE A 32 -3.27 -4.80 9.62
C ILE A 32 -4.78 -4.98 9.77
N GLN A 33 -5.53 -3.92 10.08
CA GLN A 33 -7.00 -3.98 10.20
C GLN A 33 -7.65 -4.31 8.86
N CYS A 34 -7.23 -3.66 7.77
CA CYS A 34 -7.71 -3.98 6.44
C CYS A 34 -7.34 -5.41 6.05
N GLY A 35 -6.10 -5.83 6.32
CA GLY A 35 -5.63 -7.19 6.08
C GLY A 35 -6.43 -8.23 6.85
N ALA A 36 -6.84 -7.93 8.09
CA ALA A 36 -7.70 -8.81 8.88
C ALA A 36 -9.10 -8.94 8.28
N LEU A 37 -9.71 -7.84 7.83
CA LEU A 37 -11.02 -7.85 7.15
C LEU A 37 -10.99 -8.64 5.83
N LEU A 38 -9.84 -8.66 5.16
CA LEU A 38 -9.61 -9.43 3.93
C LEU A 38 -9.15 -10.88 4.19
N GLY A 39 -8.99 -11.28 5.44
CA GLY A 39 -8.62 -12.66 5.82
C GLY A 39 -7.12 -12.97 5.78
N PHE A 40 -6.25 -11.97 5.63
CA PHE A 40 -4.79 -12.15 5.67
C PHE A 40 -4.22 -12.27 7.09
N VAL A 41 -4.99 -11.83 8.10
CA VAL A 41 -4.58 -11.86 9.51
C VAL A 41 -5.63 -12.57 10.34
N SER A 42 -5.23 -13.64 11.05
CA SER A 42 -6.15 -14.55 11.73
C SER A 42 -6.64 -14.05 13.10
N ASP A 43 -5.89 -13.15 13.77
CA ASP A 43 -6.02 -12.96 15.23
C ASP A 43 -6.43 -11.55 15.71
N THR A 44 -6.59 -10.55 14.82
CA THR A 44 -6.76 -9.14 15.22
C THR A 44 -8.19 -8.61 15.15
N ILE A 45 -9.13 -9.38 14.62
CA ILE A 45 -10.53 -8.95 14.45
C ILE A 45 -11.23 -8.63 15.79
N SER A 46 -10.70 -9.12 16.91
CA SER A 46 -11.39 -9.15 18.21
C SER A 46 -11.27 -7.88 19.09
N ARG A 47 -10.27 -6.99 18.89
CA ARG A 47 -9.94 -5.97 19.91
C ARG A 47 -10.28 -4.51 19.59
N ASN A 48 -10.47 -4.11 18.33
CA ASN A 48 -10.81 -2.72 18.00
C ASN A 48 -12.34 -2.55 17.79
N PRO A 49 -13.05 -1.75 18.62
CA PRO A 49 -14.49 -1.55 18.51
C PRO A 49 -14.92 -0.93 17.17
N THR A 50 -14.06 -0.12 16.53
CA THR A 50 -14.31 0.42 15.18
C THR A 50 -14.27 -0.68 14.13
N CYS A 51 -13.36 -1.65 14.29
CA CYS A 51 -13.25 -2.82 13.43
C CYS A 51 -14.48 -3.75 13.63
N LYS A 52 -14.96 -3.92 14.87
CA LYS A 52 -16.24 -4.61 15.14
C LYS A 52 -17.43 -3.89 14.50
N LYS A 53 -17.50 -2.56 14.54
CA LYS A 53 -18.58 -1.81 13.88
C LYS A 53 -18.51 -1.92 12.35
N LYS A 54 -17.33 -1.73 11.75
CA LYS A 54 -17.12 -1.93 10.30
C LYS A 54 -17.48 -3.37 9.93
N MET A 55 -17.01 -4.36 10.67
CA MET A 55 -17.28 -5.76 10.39
C MET A 55 -18.73 -6.18 10.68
N ALA A 56 -19.38 -5.62 11.70
CA ALA A 56 -20.81 -5.80 11.95
C ALA A 56 -21.65 -5.19 10.83
N ALA A 57 -21.28 -4.00 10.33
CA ALA A 57 -21.88 -3.41 9.15
C ALA A 57 -21.68 -4.28 7.91
N VAL A 58 -20.53 -4.95 7.78
CA VAL A 58 -20.24 -5.85 6.64
C VAL A 58 -21.01 -7.15 6.70
N LEU A 59 -21.04 -7.76 7.88
CA LEU A 59 -21.78 -9.00 8.13
C LEU A 59 -23.29 -8.75 8.04
N SER A 60 -23.79 -7.58 8.46
CA SER A 60 -25.18 -7.18 8.25
C SER A 60 -25.47 -6.84 6.78
N SER A 61 -24.48 -6.33 6.02
CA SER A 61 -24.62 -6.02 4.59
C SER A 61 -24.45 -7.20 3.65
N ARG A 62 -23.91 -8.35 4.10
CA ARG A 62 -23.91 -9.60 3.31
C ARG A 62 -25.33 -10.07 2.94
N ALA A 63 -26.35 -9.56 3.63
CA ALA A 63 -27.75 -9.73 3.26
C ALA A 63 -28.18 -8.99 1.98
N LEU A 64 -27.39 -8.03 1.46
CA LEU A 64 -27.72 -7.16 0.32
C LEU A 64 -27.14 -7.61 -1.04
N GLY A 65 -26.53 -8.80 -1.14
CA GLY A 65 -26.20 -9.45 -2.41
C GLY A 65 -24.74 -9.31 -2.90
N LYS A 66 -24.39 -10.12 -3.93
CA LYS A 66 -23.01 -10.33 -4.44
C LYS A 66 -22.29 -9.04 -4.87
N HIS A 67 -22.97 -8.12 -5.55
CA HIS A 67 -22.35 -6.89 -6.09
C HIS A 67 -21.92 -5.90 -5.00
N PHE A 68 -22.63 -5.86 -3.87
CA PHE A 68 -22.25 -5.02 -2.74
C PHE A 68 -21.00 -5.57 -2.03
N ALA A 69 -20.87 -6.89 -1.95
CA ALA A 69 -19.72 -7.56 -1.36
C ALA A 69 -18.42 -7.36 -2.18
N GLU A 70 -18.52 -7.35 -3.52
CA GLU A 70 -17.39 -7.11 -4.42
C GLU A 70 -16.86 -5.66 -4.31
N GLY A 71 -17.75 -4.66 -4.32
CA GLY A 71 -17.35 -3.26 -4.18
C GLY A 71 -16.68 -2.95 -2.83
N TRP A 72 -17.15 -3.59 -1.76
CA TRP A 72 -16.56 -3.40 -0.43
C TRP A 72 -15.17 -4.04 -0.30
N HIS A 73 -14.98 -5.23 -0.87
CA HIS A 73 -13.68 -5.90 -0.90
C HIS A 73 -12.64 -5.05 -1.65
N GLN A 74 -13.02 -4.50 -2.80
CA GLN A 74 -12.15 -3.60 -3.58
C GLN A 74 -11.82 -2.32 -2.81
N ALA A 75 -12.79 -1.74 -2.10
CA ALA A 75 -12.56 -0.52 -1.31
C ALA A 75 -11.56 -0.74 -0.16
N ILE A 76 -11.70 -1.82 0.62
CA ILE A 76 -10.72 -2.14 1.68
C ILE A 76 -9.35 -2.42 1.08
N LEU A 77 -9.31 -3.16 -0.03
CA LEU A 77 -8.06 -3.49 -0.70
C LEU A 77 -7.33 -2.21 -1.15
N ALA A 78 -8.05 -1.29 -1.79
CA ALA A 78 -7.50 0.00 -2.20
C ALA A 78 -7.02 0.82 -0.99
N GLU A 79 -7.78 0.86 0.10
CA GLU A 79 -7.38 1.55 1.34
C GLU A 79 -6.09 0.95 1.93
N MET A 80 -6.02 -0.38 2.02
CA MET A 80 -4.84 -1.11 2.50
C MET A 80 -3.59 -0.82 1.66
N LEU A 81 -3.71 -0.90 0.34
CA LEU A 81 -2.61 -0.64 -0.60
C LEU A 81 -2.16 0.82 -0.52
N ASN A 82 -3.09 1.77 -0.43
CA ASN A 82 -2.76 3.20 -0.28
C ASN A 82 -1.98 3.48 1.02
N TYR A 83 -2.35 2.87 2.14
CA TYR A 83 -1.58 3.03 3.38
C TYR A 83 -0.19 2.39 3.27
N TYR A 84 -0.07 1.24 2.62
CA TYR A 84 1.22 0.60 2.42
C TYR A 84 2.13 1.42 1.49
N ILE A 85 1.59 1.94 0.37
CA ILE A 85 2.27 2.85 -0.55
C ILE A 85 2.73 4.13 0.18
N LEU A 86 1.87 4.69 1.05
CA LEU A 86 2.25 5.85 1.87
C LEU A 86 3.43 5.53 2.79
N LEU A 87 3.44 4.33 3.37
CA LEU A 87 4.50 3.87 4.24
C LEU A 87 5.82 3.67 3.45
N LEU A 88 5.76 3.12 2.24
CA LEU A 88 6.92 3.00 1.34
C LEU A 88 7.47 4.37 0.93
N ASN A 89 6.60 5.32 0.60
CA ASN A 89 7.00 6.70 0.32
C ASN A 89 7.72 7.30 1.54
N PHE A 90 7.19 7.14 2.75
CA PHE A 90 7.86 7.65 3.95
C PHE A 90 9.21 6.97 4.24
N GLN A 91 9.39 5.71 3.83
CA GLN A 91 10.68 5.01 3.99
C GLN A 91 11.81 5.74 3.26
N GLU A 92 11.55 6.30 2.07
CA GLU A 92 12.56 7.02 1.28
C GLU A 92 13.05 8.29 1.99
N TRP A 93 12.21 8.85 2.85
CA TRP A 93 12.48 10.11 3.54
C TRP A 93 12.82 9.95 5.02
N ASP A 94 12.83 8.71 5.55
CA ASP A 94 13.12 8.39 6.94
C ASP A 94 14.61 8.08 7.15
N PRO A 95 15.42 9.05 7.63
CA PRO A 95 16.86 8.86 7.79
C PRO A 95 17.20 7.86 8.92
N ASN A 96 16.24 7.54 9.78
CA ASN A 96 16.46 6.73 10.97
C ASN A 96 16.10 5.25 10.75
N GLY A 97 15.60 4.87 9.57
CA GLY A 97 15.24 3.48 9.25
C GLY A 97 14.06 2.90 10.04
N ARG A 98 13.34 3.71 10.83
CA ARG A 98 12.20 3.29 11.66
C ARG A 98 11.05 2.74 10.81
N VAL A 99 10.82 3.33 9.65
CA VAL A 99 9.81 2.86 8.70
C VAL A 99 10.17 1.47 8.16
N ALA A 100 11.44 1.28 7.75
CA ALA A 100 11.94 -0.01 7.30
C ALA A 100 11.85 -1.07 8.40
N GLU A 101 12.18 -0.72 9.65
CA GLU A 101 12.02 -1.61 10.81
C GLU A 101 10.56 -1.99 11.07
N SER A 102 9.62 -1.04 10.94
CA SER A 102 8.18 -1.31 11.07
C SER A 102 7.68 -2.25 9.97
N ILE A 103 8.08 -2.04 8.70
CA ILE A 103 7.77 -2.96 7.59
C ILE A 103 8.32 -4.35 7.90
N ALA A 104 9.59 -4.47 8.26
CA ALA A 104 10.20 -5.75 8.58
C ALA A 104 9.54 -6.43 9.80
N GLY A 105 9.12 -5.63 10.80
CA GLY A 105 8.36 -6.11 11.96
C GLY A 105 6.96 -6.60 11.60
N MET A 106 6.28 -5.92 10.67
CA MET A 106 4.99 -6.34 10.12
C MET A 106 5.16 -7.62 9.28
N ALA A 107 6.19 -7.71 8.45
CA ALA A 107 6.50 -8.89 7.65
C ALA A 107 6.74 -10.14 8.50
N ARG A 108 7.43 -9.99 9.63
CA ARG A 108 7.64 -11.06 10.62
C ARG A 108 6.34 -11.51 11.29
N ARG A 109 5.49 -10.56 11.70
CA ARG A 109 4.22 -10.87 12.41
C ARG A 109 3.11 -11.37 11.48
N HIS A 110 3.06 -10.87 10.25
CA HIS A 110 1.98 -11.10 9.30
C HIS A 110 2.54 -11.45 7.90
N PRO A 111 3.25 -12.59 7.77
CA PRO A 111 3.98 -12.94 6.54
C PRO A 111 3.07 -13.12 5.33
N ARG A 112 1.82 -13.56 5.52
CA ARG A 112 0.84 -13.67 4.43
C ARG A 112 0.43 -12.30 3.89
N LEU A 113 0.18 -11.36 4.78
CA LEU A 113 -0.15 -9.97 4.43
C LEU A 113 1.03 -9.30 3.72
N SER A 114 2.26 -9.45 4.24
CA SER A 114 3.46 -8.86 3.62
C SER A 114 3.68 -9.37 2.20
N ARG A 115 3.66 -10.70 2.00
CA ARG A 115 3.80 -11.28 0.66
C ARG A 115 2.69 -10.85 -0.29
N PHE A 116 1.48 -10.63 0.23
CA PHE A 116 0.40 -10.08 -0.58
C PHE A 116 0.75 -8.65 -1.01
N LEU A 117 1.09 -7.77 -0.07
CA LEU A 117 1.45 -6.38 -0.35
C LEU A 117 2.62 -6.25 -1.33
N GLU A 118 3.71 -7.01 -1.13
CA GLU A 118 4.89 -7.05 -2.00
C GLU A 118 4.57 -7.50 -3.44
N ARG A 119 3.56 -8.36 -3.62
CA ARG A 119 3.13 -8.80 -4.96
C ARG A 119 2.17 -7.84 -5.65
N HIS A 120 1.55 -6.94 -4.88
CA HIS A 120 0.47 -6.06 -5.35
C HIS A 120 0.85 -4.59 -5.35
N VAL A 121 2.09 -4.26 -4.96
CA VAL A 121 2.66 -2.93 -5.10
C VAL A 121 4.00 -3.07 -5.79
N LEU A 122 4.17 -2.33 -6.88
CA LEU A 122 5.45 -2.20 -7.57
C LEU A 122 5.99 -0.79 -7.37
N ASP A 123 7.30 -0.66 -7.54
CA ASP A 123 7.98 0.60 -7.68
C ASP A 123 8.68 0.72 -9.03
N VAL A 124 8.72 1.93 -9.56
CA VAL A 124 9.50 2.28 -10.74
C VAL A 124 10.29 3.55 -10.46
N GLU A 125 11.51 3.60 -10.98
CA GLU A 125 12.33 4.80 -10.99
C GLU A 125 12.03 5.61 -12.25
N ILE A 126 11.59 6.84 -12.07
CA ILE A 126 11.37 7.80 -13.15
C ILE A 126 12.40 8.93 -13.04
N VAL A 127 12.88 9.40 -14.19
CA VAL A 127 13.73 10.59 -14.25
C VAL A 127 12.83 11.77 -14.56
N ARG A 128 12.67 12.68 -13.59
CA ARG A 128 11.91 13.92 -13.77
C ARG A 128 12.88 15.07 -13.98
N GLN A 129 12.70 15.79 -15.08
CA GLN A 129 13.40 17.03 -15.33
C GLN A 129 12.69 18.17 -14.61
N CYS A 130 13.39 18.88 -13.72
CA CYS A 130 12.84 20.02 -13.00
C CYS A 130 13.34 21.33 -13.61
N SER A 131 12.45 22.03 -14.33
CA SER A 131 12.67 23.40 -14.80
C SER A 131 13.04 24.34 -13.66
N ASP A 132 12.42 24.14 -12.50
CA ASP A 132 12.50 25.05 -11.35
C ASP A 132 13.84 24.98 -10.60
N PHE A 133 14.71 24.02 -10.96
CA PHE A 133 16.05 23.84 -10.39
C PHE A 133 17.15 23.97 -11.46
N GLY A 134 16.98 24.86 -12.43
CA GLY A 134 18.01 25.12 -13.45
C GLY A 134 18.21 23.98 -14.44
N GLY A 135 17.18 23.15 -14.66
CA GLY A 135 17.23 22.02 -15.61
C GLY A 135 17.80 20.73 -15.03
N CYS A 136 17.96 20.62 -13.71
CA CYS A 136 18.42 19.39 -13.06
C CYS A 136 17.44 18.22 -13.26
N SER A 137 18.00 17.03 -13.47
CA SER A 137 17.27 15.77 -13.49
C SER A 137 17.29 15.13 -12.11
N ILE A 138 16.13 14.66 -11.64
CA ILE A 138 15.96 14.01 -10.35
C ILE A 138 15.39 12.61 -10.61
N VAL A 139 15.95 11.61 -9.94
CA VAL A 139 15.36 10.26 -9.92
C VAL A 139 14.32 10.21 -8.81
N GLU A 140 13.10 9.85 -9.16
CA GLU A 140 11.97 9.71 -8.25
C GLU A 140 11.46 8.27 -8.32
N ARG A 141 11.19 7.66 -7.16
CA ARG A 141 10.57 6.34 -7.09
C ARG A 141 9.07 6.50 -6.91
N VAL A 142 8.33 5.87 -7.82
CA VAL A 142 6.86 5.91 -7.84
C VAL A 142 6.34 4.53 -7.50
N PHE A 143 5.51 4.47 -6.46
CA PHE A 143 4.87 3.26 -5.99
C PHE A 143 3.41 3.22 -6.44
N PHE A 144 2.97 2.10 -7.00
CA PHE A 144 1.60 1.96 -7.48
C PHE A 144 1.07 0.53 -7.28
N PRO A 145 -0.25 0.36 -7.09
CA PRO A 145 -0.85 -0.95 -7.01
C PRO A 145 -0.82 -1.64 -8.38
N VAL A 146 -0.51 -2.93 -8.41
CA VAL A 146 -0.49 -3.72 -9.64
C VAL A 146 -1.90 -4.12 -10.02
N ASP A 147 -2.29 -3.83 -11.26
CA ASP A 147 -3.52 -4.35 -11.83
C ASP A 147 -3.47 -5.90 -11.87
N PRO A 148 -4.50 -6.61 -11.35
CA PRO A 148 -4.57 -8.07 -11.44
C PRO A 148 -4.32 -8.60 -12.86
N ALA A 149 -4.78 -7.92 -13.90
CA ALA A 149 -4.57 -8.31 -15.29
C ALA A 149 -3.08 -8.28 -15.70
N VAL A 150 -2.33 -7.27 -15.22
CA VAL A 150 -0.88 -7.14 -15.47
C VAL A 150 -0.10 -8.18 -14.66
N ARG A 151 -0.53 -8.44 -13.42
CA ARG A 151 0.07 -9.47 -12.56
C ARG A 151 -0.06 -10.86 -13.19
N ASP A 152 -1.24 -11.21 -13.69
CA ASP A 152 -1.50 -12.55 -14.23
C ASP A 152 -0.76 -12.78 -15.57
N LEU A 153 -0.44 -11.72 -16.32
CA LEU A 153 0.45 -11.76 -17.50
C LEU A 153 1.90 -12.12 -17.16
N THR A 154 2.38 -11.80 -15.94
CA THR A 154 3.74 -12.16 -15.50
C THR A 154 3.85 -13.60 -14.97
N HIS A 155 2.73 -14.23 -14.64
CA HIS A 155 2.66 -15.62 -14.18
C HIS A 155 2.29 -16.62 -15.28
N THR A 156 1.78 -16.15 -16.41
CA THR A 156 1.58 -16.99 -17.60
C THR A 156 2.92 -17.17 -18.30
N ARG A 157 3.37 -18.42 -18.42
CA ARG A 157 4.52 -18.87 -19.24
C ARG A 157 4.43 -18.45 -20.72
N ASP A 158 3.35 -17.79 -21.12
CA ASP A 158 2.99 -17.47 -22.51
C ASP A 158 3.73 -16.25 -23.08
N PHE A 159 4.42 -15.45 -22.27
CA PHE A 159 5.18 -14.31 -22.80
C PHE A 159 6.41 -14.73 -23.62
N ARG A 160 7.00 -15.91 -23.35
CA ARG A 160 8.09 -16.46 -24.18
C ARG A 160 7.60 -17.11 -25.48
N ALA A 161 6.32 -17.48 -25.57
CA ALA A 161 5.79 -18.11 -26.78
C ALA A 161 5.41 -17.07 -27.85
N LYS A 162 4.99 -15.86 -27.47
CA LYS A 162 4.48 -14.84 -28.40
C LYS A 162 5.52 -13.89 -29.00
N THR A 163 6.76 -13.88 -28.50
CA THR A 163 7.85 -13.09 -29.10
C THR A 163 8.76 -13.94 -30.00
N SER A 164 8.34 -15.16 -30.33
CA SER A 164 9.09 -16.12 -31.14
C SER A 164 8.47 -16.38 -32.52
N GLU A 165 7.48 -15.59 -32.93
CA GLU A 165 6.89 -15.60 -34.28
C GLU A 165 7.17 -14.29 -35.02
#